data_AF-A0A9P9BLZ4-F1
#
_entry.id   AF-A0A9P9BLZ4-F1
#
_cell.length_a   1.000
_cell.length_b   1.000
_cell.length_c   1.000
_cell.angle_alpha   90.00
_cell.angle_beta   90.00
_cell.angle_gamma   90.00
#
_symmetry.space_group_name_H-M   'P 1'
#
loop_
_entity.id
_entity.type
_entity.pdbx_description
1 polymer ?
#
loop_
_entity_poly.entity_id
_entity_poly.type
_entity_poly.pdbx_seq_one_letter_code
_entity_poly.pdbx_strand_id
1 'polypeptide(L)'
;MATIEDLPREIFHEILQDLDLPSFARLKCASRRLNQFLRLEELPQWKRVQFMQAADRFPHNEDLLACYRCCKMLPRDSFGIGQRKGKRRKFGSVPARDRFCLGCAAANKLYGHMEAVVAKRGEEPRFLCHHCGRYGSRFQRCGPGAGEDGRWVCWSENTYGTPSLGGLPPEVIDRLVSQLSYKDAIHLSSSCAYLRKNVDYSHVSVESRFALVAGKDSEPNGTAGTQRTNVCYACFRVRPSEMFTIKQIYTVDVQRSRPYWQRRCRSCLYKMHANKDGNKALQSWLRQRPCDSCGTLKHEDTECQSFMCSSTHSASASTKNAVTATIGAQAPHPDDGTARTRTDAMVASQAWIEPRTAGNSNRGSESQAQGISGPRGTKLSLFETCKAAEHGPRLRKLKAHMGQPARLYVLRRLEALELPQAI
;
A
#
# COMPACT_ATOMS: atom_id res chain seq x y z
N MET A 1 -28.61 -22.56 -16.89
CA MET A 1 -29.12 -21.21 -17.18
C MET A 1 -27.92 -20.30 -17.32
N ALA A 2 -27.78 -19.59 -18.43
CA ALA A 2 -26.70 -18.62 -18.59
C ALA A 2 -26.91 -17.46 -17.61
N THR A 3 -25.88 -17.09 -16.87
CA THR A 3 -25.87 -15.94 -15.98
C THR A 3 -25.29 -14.73 -16.70
N ILE A 4 -25.54 -13.52 -16.19
CA ILE A 4 -24.94 -12.30 -16.75
C ILE A 4 -23.39 -12.33 -16.72
N GLU A 5 -22.82 -13.17 -15.85
CA GLU A 5 -21.37 -13.38 -15.73
C GLU A 5 -20.78 -14.23 -16.88
N ASP A 6 -21.64 -14.89 -17.66
CA ASP A 6 -21.27 -15.73 -18.80
C ASP A 6 -21.33 -14.97 -20.13
N LEU A 7 -21.74 -13.69 -20.11
CA LEU A 7 -21.77 -12.86 -21.32
C LEU A 7 -20.36 -12.51 -21.80
N PRO A 8 -20.11 -12.49 -23.12
CA PRO A 8 -18.92 -11.89 -23.71
C PRO A 8 -18.69 -10.47 -23.21
N ARG A 9 -17.42 -10.08 -23.08
CA ARG A 9 -17.02 -8.83 -22.44
C ARG A 9 -17.52 -7.61 -23.21
N GLU A 10 -17.65 -7.71 -24.52
CA GLU A 10 -18.10 -6.68 -25.45
C GLU A 10 -19.58 -6.35 -25.19
N ILE A 11 -20.43 -7.37 -25.19
CA ILE A 11 -21.87 -7.27 -24.88
C ILE A 11 -22.06 -6.71 -23.48
N PHE A 12 -21.24 -7.19 -22.54
CA PHE A 12 -21.29 -6.71 -21.17
C PHE A 12 -20.94 -5.21 -21.10
N HIS A 13 -19.89 -4.74 -21.79
CA HIS A 13 -19.55 -3.32 -21.86
C HIS A 13 -20.66 -2.46 -22.47
N GLU A 14 -21.33 -2.94 -23.51
CA GLU A 14 -22.47 -2.25 -24.13
C GLU A 14 -23.63 -2.08 -23.13
N ILE A 15 -23.98 -3.14 -22.39
CA ILE A 15 -24.96 -3.05 -21.30
C ILE A 15 -24.53 -1.99 -20.26
N LEU A 16 -23.25 -1.95 -19.87
CA LEU A 16 -22.76 -0.95 -18.91
C LEU A 16 -22.88 0.49 -19.44
N GLN A 17 -22.74 0.70 -20.75
CA GLN A 17 -22.91 2.03 -21.34
C GLN A 17 -24.34 2.54 -21.21
N ASP A 18 -25.33 1.66 -21.12
CA ASP A 18 -26.74 2.00 -21.00
C ASP A 18 -27.24 2.06 -19.56
N LEU A 19 -26.64 1.30 -18.63
CA LEU A 19 -27.04 1.32 -17.22
C LEU A 19 -26.90 2.71 -16.58
N ASP A 20 -27.93 3.11 -15.83
CA ASP A 20 -27.82 4.23 -14.89
C ASP A 20 -26.96 3.83 -13.67
N LEU A 21 -26.46 4.80 -12.91
CA LEU A 21 -25.58 4.46 -11.79
C LEU A 21 -26.25 3.61 -10.70
N PRO A 22 -27.53 3.85 -10.32
CA PRO A 22 -28.23 2.96 -9.39
C PRO A 22 -28.24 1.50 -9.87
N SER A 23 -28.53 1.24 -11.14
CA SER A 23 -28.52 -0.13 -11.66
C SER A 23 -27.11 -0.70 -11.75
N PHE A 24 -26.11 0.11 -12.12
CA PHE A 24 -24.70 -0.29 -12.08
C PHE A 24 -24.27 -0.70 -10.66
N ALA A 25 -24.62 0.09 -9.64
CA ALA A 25 -24.29 -0.21 -8.25
C ALA A 25 -24.99 -1.48 -7.76
N ARG A 26 -26.29 -1.66 -8.09
CA ARG A 26 -27.01 -2.89 -7.78
C ARG A 26 -26.38 -4.10 -8.46
N LEU A 27 -26.01 -3.98 -9.73
CA LEU A 27 -25.34 -5.03 -10.48
C LEU A 27 -23.98 -5.38 -9.86
N LYS A 28 -23.20 -4.36 -9.46
CA LYS A 28 -21.94 -4.52 -8.75
C LYS A 28 -22.08 -5.22 -7.39
N CYS A 29 -23.21 -5.04 -6.71
CA CYS A 29 -23.52 -5.71 -5.45
C CYS A 29 -24.19 -7.08 -5.63
N ALA A 30 -24.69 -7.42 -6.82
CA ALA A 30 -25.41 -8.66 -7.07
C ALA A 30 -24.53 -9.91 -6.94
N SER A 31 -23.22 -9.79 -7.21
CA SER A 31 -22.27 -10.89 -6.99
C SER A 31 -20.86 -10.38 -6.65
N ARG A 32 -20.10 -11.20 -5.92
CA ARG A 32 -18.68 -10.91 -5.60
C ARG A 32 -17.83 -10.82 -6.86
N ARG A 33 -18.15 -11.62 -7.89
CA ARG A 33 -17.43 -11.62 -9.16
C ARG A 33 -17.65 -10.27 -9.86
N LEU A 34 -18.92 -9.87 -10.05
CA LEU A 34 -19.27 -8.58 -10.63
C LEU A 34 -18.67 -7.41 -9.85
N ASN A 35 -18.58 -7.50 -8.53
CA ASN A 35 -17.94 -6.48 -7.71
C ASN A 35 -16.46 -6.23 -8.09
N GLN A 36 -15.73 -7.30 -8.39
CA GLN A 36 -14.32 -7.26 -8.78
C GLN A 36 -14.10 -6.82 -10.22
N PHE A 37 -15.01 -7.23 -11.12
CA PHE A 37 -14.93 -6.90 -12.54
C PHE A 37 -15.40 -5.48 -12.85
N LEU A 38 -16.51 -5.05 -12.28
CA LEU A 38 -17.11 -3.75 -12.57
C LEU A 38 -16.33 -2.61 -11.91
N ARG A 39 -15.71 -1.76 -12.73
CA ARG A 39 -15.00 -0.57 -12.27
C ARG A 39 -15.82 0.66 -12.56
N LEU A 40 -15.91 1.58 -11.59
CA LEU A 40 -16.70 2.80 -11.76
C LEU A 40 -16.16 3.62 -12.94
N GLU A 41 -14.85 3.53 -13.18
CA GLU A 41 -14.12 4.18 -14.25
C GLU A 41 -14.56 3.74 -15.66
N GLU A 42 -15.16 2.56 -15.80
CA GLU A 42 -15.67 2.04 -17.08
C GLU A 42 -16.95 2.73 -17.53
N LEU A 43 -17.64 3.43 -16.62
CA LEU A 43 -18.79 4.22 -16.99
C LEU A 43 -18.38 5.51 -17.70
N PRO A 44 -19.19 5.95 -18.69
CA PRO A 44 -19.03 7.25 -19.31
C PRO A 44 -18.90 8.36 -18.26
N GLN A 45 -17.95 9.27 -18.46
CA GLN A 45 -17.64 10.34 -17.48
C GLN A 45 -18.89 11.14 -17.12
N TRP A 46 -19.77 11.44 -18.09
CA TRP A 46 -20.99 12.21 -17.84
C TRP A 46 -21.96 11.52 -16.86
N LYS A 47 -22.09 10.18 -16.91
CA LYS A 47 -22.92 9.41 -15.96
C LYS A 47 -22.35 9.48 -14.55
N ARG A 48 -21.03 9.34 -14.43
CA ARG A 48 -20.32 9.51 -13.15
C ARG A 48 -20.53 10.91 -12.58
N VAL A 49 -20.39 11.94 -13.40
CA VAL A 49 -20.61 13.34 -12.98
C VAL A 49 -22.06 13.56 -12.54
N GLN A 50 -23.04 13.07 -13.29
CA GLN A 50 -24.45 13.18 -12.94
C GLN A 50 -24.76 12.55 -11.58
N PHE A 51 -24.20 11.37 -11.31
CA PHE A 51 -24.35 10.75 -9.99
C PHE A 51 -23.68 11.58 -8.89
N MET A 52 -22.44 12.01 -9.11
CA MET A 52 -21.73 12.82 -8.13
C MET A 52 -22.46 14.14 -7.84
N GLN A 53 -23.10 14.74 -8.85
CA GLN A 53 -23.97 15.91 -8.69
C GLN A 53 -25.24 15.62 -7.87
N ALA A 54 -25.79 14.41 -7.97
CA ALA A 54 -26.88 13.97 -7.10
C ALA A 54 -26.37 13.70 -5.67
N ALA A 55 -25.20 13.06 -5.53
CA ALA A 55 -24.54 12.78 -4.26
C ALA A 55 -24.27 14.05 -3.45
N ASP A 56 -23.84 15.13 -4.13
CA ASP A 56 -23.65 16.46 -3.54
C ASP A 56 -24.91 17.05 -2.89
N ARG A 57 -26.12 16.62 -3.29
CA ARG A 57 -27.38 17.19 -2.80
C ARG A 57 -27.93 16.49 -1.56
N PHE A 58 -27.35 15.38 -1.14
CA PHE A 58 -27.86 14.67 0.03
C PHE A 58 -27.52 15.42 1.32
N PRO A 59 -28.45 15.51 2.29
CA PRO A 59 -28.21 16.24 3.55
C PRO A 59 -26.98 15.77 4.33
N HIS A 60 -26.69 14.47 4.35
CA HIS A 60 -25.51 13.92 5.04
C HIS A 60 -24.17 14.29 4.39
N ASN A 61 -24.18 14.89 3.20
CA ASN A 61 -22.99 15.33 2.46
C ASN A 61 -22.82 16.85 2.48
N GLU A 62 -23.50 17.59 3.37
CA GLU A 62 -23.48 19.05 3.37
C GLU A 62 -22.05 19.63 3.40
N ASP A 63 -21.15 19.05 4.19
CA ASP A 63 -19.74 19.48 4.32
C ASP A 63 -18.79 18.87 3.29
N LEU A 64 -19.31 18.04 2.40
CA LEU A 64 -18.56 17.36 1.36
C LEU A 64 -18.89 17.96 -0.01
N LEU A 65 -17.92 17.85 -0.92
CA LEU A 65 -18.11 18.15 -2.33
C LEU A 65 -17.52 17.03 -3.17
N ALA A 66 -18.17 16.73 -4.27
CA ALA A 66 -17.69 15.78 -5.25
C ALA A 66 -16.58 16.36 -6.12
N CYS A 67 -15.49 15.61 -6.29
CA CYS A 67 -14.57 15.82 -7.39
C CYS A 67 -15.02 14.98 -8.60
N TYR A 68 -15.28 15.64 -9.73
CA TYR A 68 -15.80 15.00 -10.95
C TYR A 68 -14.73 14.23 -11.74
N ARG A 69 -13.44 14.41 -11.41
CA ARG A 69 -12.35 13.63 -11.99
C ARG A 69 -12.10 12.32 -11.26
N CYS A 70 -11.85 12.39 -9.95
CA CYS A 70 -11.58 11.18 -9.16
C CYS A 70 -12.83 10.52 -8.57
N CYS A 71 -14.02 11.11 -8.78
CA CYS A 71 -15.30 10.58 -8.32
C CYS A 71 -15.34 10.32 -6.80
N LYS A 72 -14.70 11.19 -6.01
CA LYS A 72 -14.67 11.13 -4.54
C LYS A 72 -15.42 12.29 -3.92
N MET A 73 -16.15 12.01 -2.84
CA MET A 73 -16.66 13.03 -1.92
C MET A 73 -15.54 13.42 -0.98
N LEU A 74 -15.20 14.71 -0.93
CA LEU A 74 -14.08 15.22 -0.15
C LEU A 74 -14.54 16.45 0.65
N PRO A 75 -13.91 16.76 1.80
CA PRO A 75 -14.22 17.98 2.54
C PRO A 75 -14.12 19.21 1.66
N ARG A 76 -14.97 20.23 1.90
CA ARG A 76 -14.96 21.51 1.17
C ARG A 76 -13.56 22.15 1.08
N ASP A 77 -12.72 21.96 2.10
CA ASP A 77 -11.32 22.44 2.18
C ASP A 77 -10.36 21.75 1.20
N SER A 78 -10.78 20.66 0.56
CA SER A 78 -10.06 20.01 -0.54
C SER A 78 -10.27 20.68 -1.89
N PHE A 79 -11.00 21.79 -1.96
CA PHE A 79 -11.33 22.52 -3.19
C PHE A 79 -11.00 24.00 -3.03
N GLY A 80 -10.52 24.63 -4.12
CA GLY A 80 -10.40 26.09 -4.17
C GLY A 80 -11.75 26.77 -4.01
N ILE A 81 -11.81 27.96 -3.39
CA ILE A 81 -13.07 28.69 -3.13
C ILE A 81 -13.93 28.84 -4.40
N GLY A 82 -13.30 29.12 -5.54
CA GLY A 82 -13.99 29.25 -6.83
C GLY A 82 -14.67 27.95 -7.30
N GLN A 83 -14.13 26.79 -6.90
CA GLN A 83 -14.66 25.46 -7.23
C GLN A 83 -15.82 25.05 -6.31
N ARG A 84 -15.88 25.59 -5.08
CA ARG A 84 -16.94 25.27 -4.11
C ARG A 84 -18.31 25.75 -4.59
N LYS A 85 -18.38 27.00 -5.03
CA LYS A 85 -19.64 27.64 -5.45
C LYS A 85 -20.20 27.06 -6.75
N GLY A 86 -19.36 26.38 -7.54
CA GLY A 86 -19.61 26.06 -8.94
C GLY A 86 -19.70 27.35 -9.76
N LYS A 87 -19.11 27.38 -10.97
CA LYS A 87 -19.43 28.47 -11.91
C LYS A 87 -20.91 28.30 -12.31
N ARG A 88 -21.83 29.03 -11.66
CA ARG A 88 -23.13 29.28 -12.27
C ARG A 88 -22.84 30.06 -13.55
N ARG A 89 -23.12 29.47 -14.72
CA ARG A 89 -23.13 30.26 -15.95
C ARG A 89 -24.13 31.40 -15.71
N LYS A 90 -23.83 32.60 -16.21
CA LYS A 90 -24.65 33.81 -16.03
C LYS A 90 -26.14 33.59 -16.37
N PHE A 91 -26.44 32.54 -17.16
CA PHE A 91 -27.79 32.10 -17.55
C PHE A 91 -28.02 30.58 -17.47
N GLY A 92 -27.17 29.81 -16.76
CA GLY A 92 -27.28 28.35 -16.73
C GLY A 92 -27.72 27.84 -15.36
N SER A 93 -28.86 27.15 -15.32
CA SER A 93 -29.34 26.37 -14.15
C SER A 93 -28.45 25.15 -13.83
N VAL A 94 -27.53 24.80 -14.73
CA VAL A 94 -26.66 23.64 -14.61
C VAL A 94 -25.36 24.02 -13.89
N PRO A 95 -25.00 23.35 -12.79
CA PRO A 95 -23.72 23.58 -12.11
C PRO A 95 -22.55 23.31 -13.07
N ALA A 96 -21.45 24.05 -12.89
CA ALA A 96 -20.23 23.83 -13.67
C ALA A 96 -19.86 22.34 -13.66
N ARG A 97 -19.69 21.75 -14.86
CA ARG A 97 -19.35 20.33 -15.05
C ARG A 97 -17.91 19.97 -14.63
N ASP A 98 -17.17 20.95 -14.13
CA ASP A 98 -15.71 20.94 -14.02
C ASP A 98 -15.25 21.23 -12.58
N ARG A 99 -15.83 20.57 -11.58
CA ARG A 99 -15.36 20.64 -10.19
C ARG A 99 -14.23 19.63 -9.95
N PHE A 100 -13.05 20.13 -9.63
CA PHE A 100 -11.86 19.32 -9.32
C PHE A 100 -11.36 19.61 -7.91
N CYS A 101 -11.03 18.56 -7.15
CA CYS A 101 -10.28 18.73 -5.90
C CYS A 101 -8.86 19.23 -6.20
N LEU A 102 -8.22 19.85 -5.22
CA LEU A 102 -6.87 20.39 -5.34
C LEU A 102 -5.88 19.33 -5.86
N GLY A 103 -5.95 18.08 -5.40
CA GLY A 103 -5.10 17.01 -5.91
C GLY A 103 -5.30 16.71 -7.41
N CYS A 104 -6.55 16.64 -7.87
CA CYS A 104 -6.82 16.48 -9.30
C CYS A 104 -6.45 17.73 -10.10
N ALA A 105 -6.68 18.92 -9.55
CA ALA A 105 -6.32 20.17 -10.18
C ALA A 105 -4.80 20.33 -10.34
N ALA A 106 -4.01 19.89 -9.35
CA ALA A 106 -2.56 19.81 -9.43
C ALA A 106 -2.10 18.83 -10.52
N ALA A 107 -2.63 17.61 -10.51
CA ALA A 107 -2.26 16.57 -11.47
C ALA A 107 -2.57 16.96 -12.93
N ASN A 108 -3.59 17.78 -13.16
CA ASN A 108 -3.99 18.25 -14.49
C ASN A 108 -3.60 19.72 -14.75
N LYS A 109 -2.77 20.32 -13.89
CA LYS A 109 -2.27 21.71 -14.02
C LYS A 109 -3.37 22.74 -14.30
N LEU A 110 -4.50 22.63 -13.61
CA LEU A 110 -5.69 23.48 -13.85
C LEU A 110 -5.55 24.91 -13.32
N TYR A 111 -4.62 25.14 -12.40
CA TYR A 111 -4.22 26.47 -11.95
C TYR A 111 -2.87 26.81 -12.56
N GLY A 112 -2.61 28.07 -12.84
CA GLY A 112 -1.32 28.56 -13.30
C GLY A 112 -0.19 28.20 -12.34
N HIS A 113 1.03 28.10 -12.86
CA HIS A 113 2.19 27.87 -12.01
C HIS A 113 2.32 29.05 -11.04
N MET A 114 2.39 28.76 -9.75
CA MET A 114 2.48 29.78 -8.69
C MET A 114 1.29 30.76 -8.70
N GLU A 115 0.13 30.33 -9.18
CA GLU A 115 -1.12 31.07 -9.02
C GLU A 115 -1.66 30.87 -7.59
N ALA A 116 -2.15 31.96 -6.98
CA ALA A 116 -2.73 31.93 -5.65
C ALA A 116 -4.09 31.22 -5.66
N VAL A 117 -4.21 30.13 -4.91
CA VAL A 117 -5.44 29.37 -4.71
C VAL A 117 -5.84 29.42 -3.25
N VAL A 118 -6.92 30.13 -2.95
CA VAL A 118 -7.48 30.16 -1.60
C VAL A 118 -8.36 28.93 -1.42
N ALA A 119 -8.00 28.04 -0.49
CA ALA A 119 -8.80 26.88 -0.14
C ALA A 119 -9.97 27.33 0.75
N LYS A 120 -9.71 28.02 1.86
CA LYS A 120 -10.69 28.43 2.88
C LYS A 120 -10.64 29.94 3.13
N ARG A 121 -11.78 30.57 3.46
CA ARG A 121 -11.82 32.00 3.80
C ARG A 121 -11.02 32.25 5.07
N GLY A 122 -10.13 33.23 5.04
CA GLY A 122 -9.25 33.58 6.17
C GLY A 122 -7.96 32.75 6.25
N GLU A 123 -7.79 31.71 5.42
CA GLU A 123 -6.49 31.03 5.29
C GLU A 123 -5.61 31.73 4.27
N GLU A 124 -4.29 31.60 4.45
CA GLU A 124 -3.32 32.06 3.47
C GLU A 124 -3.54 31.37 2.10
N PRO A 125 -3.36 32.11 0.99
CA PRO A 125 -3.41 31.52 -0.34
C PRO A 125 -2.33 30.44 -0.48
N ARG A 126 -2.70 29.31 -1.07
CA ARG A 126 -1.78 28.23 -1.42
C ARG A 126 -1.39 28.34 -2.89
N PHE A 127 -0.13 28.09 -3.20
CA PHE A 127 0.43 28.23 -4.53
C PHE A 127 0.77 26.85 -5.10
N LEU A 128 0.34 26.56 -6.32
CA LEU A 128 0.63 25.29 -6.99
C LEU A 128 1.99 25.32 -7.70
N CYS A 129 2.89 24.42 -7.31
CA CYS A 129 4.08 24.15 -8.08
C CYS A 129 3.79 23.13 -9.19
N HIS A 130 4.05 23.47 -10.46
CA HIS A 130 3.82 22.57 -11.60
C HIS A 130 4.87 21.46 -11.71
N HIS A 131 6.04 21.66 -11.11
CA HIS A 131 7.15 20.71 -11.16
C HIS A 131 6.96 19.58 -10.14
N CYS A 132 6.58 19.89 -8.90
CA CYS A 132 6.36 18.87 -7.86
C CYS A 132 4.88 18.52 -7.61
N GLY A 133 3.94 19.28 -8.18
CA GLY A 133 2.50 19.06 -8.03
C GLY A 133 1.94 19.34 -6.62
N ARG A 134 2.71 20.01 -5.75
CA ARG A 134 2.29 20.31 -4.36
C ARG A 134 1.80 21.75 -4.22
N TYR A 135 0.88 21.94 -3.28
CA TYR A 135 0.43 23.25 -2.81
C TYR A 135 1.20 23.64 -1.55
N GLY A 136 1.71 24.88 -1.49
CA GLY A 136 2.37 25.43 -0.31
C GLY A 136 1.99 26.90 -0.09
N SER A 137 2.32 27.47 1.07
CA SER A 137 2.12 28.91 1.30
C SER A 137 3.06 29.76 0.44
N ARG A 138 2.93 31.09 0.47
CA ARG A 138 3.85 32.00 -0.22
C ARG A 138 5.30 31.83 0.25
N PHE A 139 5.50 31.40 1.49
CA PHE A 139 6.82 31.23 2.11
C PHE A 139 7.24 29.75 2.16
N GLN A 140 6.30 28.82 2.25
CA GLN A 140 6.50 27.38 2.07
C GLN A 140 6.40 26.97 0.60
N ARG A 141 6.88 27.83 -0.29
CA ARG A 141 7.22 27.41 -1.65
C ARG A 141 8.24 26.27 -1.51
N CYS A 142 8.37 25.41 -2.50
CA CYS A 142 9.50 24.49 -2.54
C CYS A 142 10.78 25.30 -2.19
N GLY A 143 11.46 24.85 -1.13
CA GLY A 143 12.02 25.66 -0.05
C GLY A 143 13.35 26.44 -0.27
N PRO A 144 14.04 26.81 0.82
CA PRO A 144 14.96 27.94 0.90
C PRO A 144 16.36 27.59 0.38
N GLY A 145 16.49 27.50 -0.93
CA GLY A 145 17.75 27.86 -1.55
C GLY A 145 17.79 29.38 -1.61
N ALA A 146 18.46 30.02 -0.65
CA ALA A 146 18.98 31.37 -0.85
C ALA A 146 20.09 31.28 -1.90
N GLY A 147 19.73 31.02 -3.15
CA GLY A 147 20.54 31.55 -4.24
C GLY A 147 20.42 33.06 -4.12
N GLU A 148 21.55 33.75 -3.99
CA GLU A 148 21.63 35.23 -3.90
C GLU A 148 20.81 35.94 -5.00
N ASP A 149 20.45 35.21 -6.07
CA ASP A 149 19.68 35.66 -7.22
C ASP A 149 18.14 35.66 -7.05
N GLY A 150 17.59 35.14 -5.94
CA GLY A 150 16.13 35.03 -5.79
C GLY A 150 15.42 34.13 -6.82
N ARG A 151 16.18 33.28 -7.53
CA ARG A 151 15.64 32.31 -8.51
C ARG A 151 14.99 31.12 -7.79
N TRP A 152 13.81 30.75 -8.29
CA TRP A 152 12.97 29.68 -7.76
C TRP A 152 13.64 28.31 -7.91
N VAL A 153 13.86 27.60 -6.81
CA VAL A 153 14.36 26.21 -6.83
C VAL A 153 13.20 25.28 -6.48
N CYS A 154 12.66 24.60 -7.48
CA CYS A 154 11.76 23.49 -7.18
C CYS A 154 12.52 22.48 -6.33
N TRP A 155 11.84 21.91 -5.35
CA TRP A 155 12.14 20.56 -4.89
C TRP A 155 11.71 19.61 -6.01
N SER A 156 12.33 19.74 -7.19
CA SER A 156 12.48 18.57 -8.05
C SER A 156 13.39 17.64 -7.26
N GLU A 157 13.05 16.36 -7.25
CA GLU A 157 13.70 15.28 -6.50
C GLU A 157 15.23 15.16 -6.71
N ASN A 158 15.86 16.05 -7.47
CA ASN A 158 17.22 15.96 -7.98
C ASN A 158 18.23 16.94 -7.37
N THR A 159 17.83 17.90 -6.53
CA THR A 159 18.78 18.94 -6.08
C THR A 159 18.82 19.07 -4.56
N TYR A 160 19.73 18.28 -3.98
CA TYR A 160 20.36 18.43 -2.66
C TYR A 160 19.47 18.34 -1.41
N GLY A 161 19.32 17.11 -0.91
CA GLY A 161 18.84 16.80 0.43
C GLY A 161 18.42 15.34 0.53
N THR A 162 19.42 14.45 0.63
CA THR A 162 19.37 12.97 0.54
C THR A 162 18.66 12.43 -0.72
N PRO A 163 19.27 11.51 -1.50
CA PRO A 163 18.55 10.87 -2.58
C PRO A 163 17.31 10.22 -1.96
N SER A 164 16.13 10.71 -2.35
CA SER A 164 14.90 10.03 -1.97
C SER A 164 15.08 8.57 -2.41
N LEU A 165 14.73 7.61 -1.57
CA LEU A 165 14.90 6.18 -1.91
C LEU A 165 14.23 5.81 -3.25
N GLY A 166 13.31 6.65 -3.75
CA GLY A 166 12.71 6.52 -5.06
C GLY A 166 13.57 6.93 -6.27
N GLY A 167 14.67 7.65 -6.07
CA GLY A 167 15.64 7.99 -7.11
C GLY A 167 16.82 7.03 -7.21
N LEU A 168 16.91 6.04 -6.31
CA LEU A 168 17.96 5.04 -6.36
C LEU A 168 17.74 4.05 -7.52
N PRO A 169 18.82 3.60 -8.19
CA PRO A 169 18.74 2.49 -9.13
C PRO A 169 18.11 1.25 -8.48
N PRO A 170 17.31 0.46 -9.21
CA PRO A 170 16.67 -0.74 -8.68
C PRO A 170 17.65 -1.70 -7.97
N GLU A 171 18.86 -1.84 -8.49
CA GLU A 171 19.88 -2.75 -7.95
C GLU A 171 20.34 -2.32 -6.54
N VAL A 172 20.35 -1.01 -6.26
CA VAL A 172 20.68 -0.47 -4.94
C VAL A 172 19.52 -0.70 -3.98
N ILE A 173 18.28 -0.57 -4.45
CA ILE A 173 17.08 -0.87 -3.68
C ILE A 173 17.04 -2.35 -3.31
N ASP A 174 17.36 -3.25 -4.24
CA ASP A 174 17.39 -4.69 -3.98
C ASP A 174 18.43 -5.06 -2.92
N ARG A 175 19.64 -4.46 -3.01
CA ARG A 175 20.65 -4.62 -1.96
C ARG A 175 20.17 -4.11 -0.60
N LEU A 176 19.52 -2.94 -0.56
CA LEU A 176 18.98 -2.41 0.67
C LEU A 176 17.88 -3.32 1.24
N VAL A 177 16.94 -3.78 0.41
CA VAL A 177 15.87 -4.71 0.78
C VAL A 177 16.41 -6.04 1.30
N SER A 178 17.53 -6.54 0.76
CA SER A 178 18.17 -7.77 1.22
C SER A 178 18.68 -7.70 2.67
N GLN A 179 18.96 -6.50 3.17
CA GLN A 179 19.44 -6.24 4.54
C GLN A 179 18.29 -5.88 5.51
N LEU A 180 17.07 -5.67 5.01
CA LEU A 180 15.92 -5.31 5.83
C LEU A 180 15.20 -6.54 6.36
N SER A 181 14.53 -6.36 7.51
CA SER A 181 13.52 -7.32 7.93
C SER A 181 12.33 -7.28 6.97
N TYR A 182 11.56 -8.39 6.88
CA TYR A 182 10.39 -8.43 6.02
C TYR A 182 9.34 -7.38 6.40
N LYS A 183 9.22 -7.05 7.70
CA LYS A 183 8.35 -5.97 8.18
C LYS A 183 8.80 -4.61 7.66
N ASP A 184 10.09 -4.33 7.71
CA ASP A 184 10.65 -3.05 7.24
C ASP A 184 10.56 -2.93 5.72
N ALA A 185 10.75 -4.02 4.98
CA ALA A 185 10.52 -4.05 3.53
C ALA A 185 9.05 -3.73 3.16
N ILE A 186 8.07 -4.23 3.95
CA ILE A 186 6.66 -3.88 3.77
C ILE A 186 6.45 -2.38 4.02
N HIS A 187 7.00 -1.84 5.12
CA HIS A 187 6.91 -0.41 5.42
C HIS A 187 7.57 0.45 4.33
N LEU A 188 8.74 0.05 3.84
CA LEU A 188 9.45 0.70 2.74
C LEU A 188 8.58 0.76 1.48
N SER A 189 7.97 -0.36 1.08
CA SER A 189 7.06 -0.42 -0.08
C SER A 189 5.80 0.46 0.08
N SER A 190 5.38 0.71 1.33
CA SER A 190 4.17 1.48 1.63
C SER A 190 4.42 2.99 1.57
N SER A 191 5.67 3.43 1.70
CA SER A 191 6.07 4.83 1.81
C SER A 191 5.76 5.67 0.57
N CYS A 192 5.93 5.12 -0.65
CA CYS A 192 5.61 5.81 -1.88
C CYS A 192 5.25 4.85 -3.03
N ALA A 193 4.66 5.39 -4.11
CA ALA A 193 4.19 4.60 -5.25
C ALA A 193 5.33 3.97 -6.06
N TYR A 194 6.51 4.60 -6.10
CA TYR A 194 7.69 4.04 -6.77
C TYR A 194 8.23 2.82 -6.02
N LEU A 195 8.49 2.94 -4.72
CA LEU A 195 8.99 1.82 -3.91
C LEU A 195 7.98 0.68 -3.84
N ARG A 196 6.68 0.96 -3.88
CA ARG A 196 5.64 -0.09 -4.00
C ARG A 196 5.80 -0.96 -5.25
N LYS A 197 6.32 -0.39 -6.34
CA LYS A 197 6.52 -1.10 -7.61
C LYS A 197 7.89 -1.79 -7.68
N ASN A 198 8.90 -1.22 -7.05
CA ASN A 198 10.28 -1.68 -7.19
C ASN A 198 10.81 -2.53 -6.03
N VAL A 199 10.15 -2.55 -4.86
CA VAL A 199 10.56 -3.45 -3.76
C VAL A 199 10.16 -4.88 -4.10
N ASP A 200 11.14 -5.72 -4.44
CA ASP A 200 10.95 -7.17 -4.55
C ASP A 200 11.24 -7.88 -3.22
N TYR A 201 10.18 -8.43 -2.64
CA TYR A 201 10.24 -9.22 -1.41
C TYR A 201 10.99 -10.55 -1.55
N SER A 202 11.31 -10.99 -2.77
CA SER A 202 12.10 -12.19 -3.00
C SER A 202 13.53 -12.05 -2.45
N HIS A 203 14.06 -10.81 -2.41
CA HIS A 203 15.39 -10.47 -1.89
C HIS A 203 15.49 -10.46 -0.37
N VAL A 204 14.37 -10.38 0.35
CA VAL A 204 14.37 -10.50 1.81
C VAL A 204 14.66 -11.95 2.20
N SER A 205 15.47 -12.16 3.24
CA SER A 205 15.79 -13.52 3.72
C SER A 205 14.53 -14.35 4.01
N VAL A 206 14.61 -15.66 3.74
CA VAL A 206 13.47 -16.58 3.97
C VAL A 206 13.14 -16.65 5.46
N GLU A 207 14.17 -16.57 6.31
CA GLU A 207 14.07 -16.56 7.77
C GLU A 207 13.22 -15.39 8.26
N SER A 208 13.50 -14.17 7.78
CA SER A 208 12.75 -12.98 8.19
C SER A 208 11.29 -13.02 7.72
N ARG A 209 11.07 -13.50 6.49
CA ARG A 209 9.73 -13.70 5.93
C ARG A 209 8.94 -14.74 6.72
N PHE A 210 9.59 -15.84 7.08
CA PHE A 210 9.00 -16.92 7.87
C PHE A 210 8.66 -16.46 9.29
N ALA A 211 9.57 -15.77 9.97
CA ALA A 211 9.37 -15.29 11.34
C ALA A 211 8.12 -14.40 11.48
N LEU A 212 7.90 -13.49 10.51
CA LEU A 212 6.71 -12.63 10.52
C LEU A 212 5.40 -13.44 10.46
N VAL A 213 5.35 -14.46 9.61
CA VAL A 213 4.12 -15.22 9.41
C VAL A 213 3.91 -16.32 10.44
N ALA A 214 4.98 -16.94 10.95
CA ALA A 214 4.92 -17.91 12.03
C ALA A 214 4.36 -17.28 13.32
N GLY A 215 4.70 -16.01 13.59
CA GLY A 215 4.09 -15.25 14.68
C GLY A 215 2.57 -15.08 14.53
N LYS A 216 2.08 -15.00 13.29
CA LYS A 216 0.64 -14.90 12.97
C LYS A 216 -0.10 -16.23 12.98
N ASP A 217 0.56 -17.34 12.68
CA ASP A 217 -0.05 -18.69 12.76
C ASP A 217 -0.25 -19.12 14.24
N SER A 218 0.55 -18.54 15.16
CA SER A 218 0.44 -18.79 16.60
C SER A 218 -0.64 -17.98 17.31
N GLU A 219 -1.16 -16.90 16.68
CA GLU A 219 -2.25 -16.12 17.26
C GLU A 219 -3.52 -16.99 17.29
N PRO A 220 -4.18 -17.17 18.45
CA PRO A 220 -5.39 -17.98 18.54
C PRO A 220 -6.41 -17.43 17.54
N ASN A 221 -6.90 -18.30 16.65
CA ASN A 221 -7.92 -17.97 15.66
C ASN A 221 -9.02 -17.16 16.37
N GLY A 222 -9.23 -15.92 15.90
CA GLY A 222 -9.96 -14.89 16.63
C GLY A 222 -11.35 -15.32 17.13
N THR A 223 -11.88 -14.52 18.06
CA THR A 223 -13.19 -14.71 18.70
C THR A 223 -14.29 -15.08 17.70
N ALA A 224 -15.24 -15.91 18.18
CA ALA A 224 -16.34 -16.46 17.40
C ALA A 224 -17.01 -15.38 16.52
N GLY A 225 -16.87 -15.52 15.20
CA GLY A 225 -17.39 -14.57 14.21
C GLY A 225 -16.34 -14.03 13.24
N THR A 226 -15.05 -14.07 13.60
CA THR A 226 -13.98 -13.66 12.68
C THR A 226 -13.71 -14.80 11.68
N GLN A 227 -13.66 -14.47 10.38
CA GLN A 227 -13.34 -15.43 9.33
C GLN A 227 -11.97 -16.07 9.61
N ARG A 228 -11.90 -17.40 9.69
CA ARG A 228 -10.64 -18.11 9.95
C ARG A 228 -9.62 -17.77 8.89
N THR A 229 -8.44 -17.35 9.32
CA THR A 229 -7.31 -17.06 8.44
C THR A 229 -6.20 -18.06 8.62
N ASN A 230 -5.45 -18.31 7.55
CA ASN A 230 -4.35 -19.27 7.53
C ASN A 230 -3.14 -18.63 6.84
N VAL A 231 -1.95 -19.04 7.23
CA VAL A 231 -0.70 -18.56 6.65
C VAL A 231 -0.35 -19.34 5.39
N CYS A 232 -0.03 -18.64 4.31
CA CYS A 232 0.61 -19.25 3.16
C CYS A 232 2.12 -19.02 3.26
N TYR A 233 2.89 -20.07 3.51
CA TYR A 233 4.33 -19.98 3.65
C TYR A 233 5.05 -19.79 2.31
N ALA A 234 4.45 -20.18 1.17
CA ALA A 234 5.04 -19.91 -0.15
C ALA A 234 5.03 -18.44 -0.59
N CYS A 235 4.08 -17.62 -0.11
CA CYS A 235 4.06 -16.18 -0.41
C CYS A 235 4.13 -15.30 0.82
N PHE A 236 4.36 -15.90 2.00
CA PHE A 236 4.44 -15.24 3.29
C PHE A 236 3.31 -14.23 3.52
N ARG A 237 2.06 -14.67 3.31
CA ARG A 237 0.85 -13.85 3.51
C ARG A 237 -0.22 -14.63 4.29
N VAL A 238 -0.90 -13.92 5.17
CA VAL A 238 -2.15 -14.37 5.81
C VAL A 238 -3.28 -14.30 4.78
N ARG A 239 -4.04 -15.38 4.64
CA ARG A 239 -5.13 -15.51 3.66
C ARG A 239 -6.38 -16.12 4.33
N PRO A 240 -7.58 -15.83 3.83
CA PRO A 240 -8.79 -16.53 4.27
C PRO A 240 -8.69 -18.04 4.05
N SER A 241 -9.32 -18.84 4.92
CA SER A 241 -9.25 -20.31 4.88
C SER A 241 -9.74 -20.91 3.56
N GLU A 242 -10.68 -20.26 2.88
CA GLU A 242 -11.22 -20.73 1.59
C GLU A 242 -10.15 -20.72 0.48
N MET A 243 -9.05 -19.98 0.70
CA MET A 243 -7.92 -19.94 -0.21
C MET A 243 -6.96 -21.13 -0.06
N PHE A 244 -7.26 -22.10 0.81
CA PHE A 244 -6.45 -23.30 1.01
C PHE A 244 -7.26 -24.55 0.61
N THR A 245 -6.58 -25.70 0.48
CA THR A 245 -7.27 -26.98 0.29
C THR A 245 -7.73 -27.52 1.65
N ILE A 246 -8.84 -28.24 1.69
CA ILE A 246 -9.37 -28.83 2.93
C ILE A 246 -8.33 -29.77 3.55
N LYS A 247 -7.62 -30.56 2.71
CA LYS A 247 -6.51 -31.43 3.11
C LYS A 247 -5.42 -30.65 3.86
N GLN A 248 -4.96 -29.51 3.34
CA GLN A 248 -3.94 -28.68 4.02
C GLN A 248 -4.40 -28.11 5.36
N ILE A 249 -5.67 -27.72 5.48
CA ILE A 249 -6.22 -27.21 6.74
C ILE A 249 -6.28 -28.35 7.76
N TYR A 250 -6.87 -29.48 7.35
CA TYR A 250 -7.04 -30.65 8.20
C TYR A 250 -5.71 -31.24 8.69
N THR A 251 -4.73 -31.40 7.80
CA THR A 251 -3.41 -31.94 8.15
C THR A 251 -2.74 -31.13 9.26
N VAL A 252 -2.81 -29.79 9.19
CA VAL A 252 -2.18 -28.96 10.23
C VAL A 252 -2.98 -28.97 11.54
N ASP A 253 -4.31 -28.89 11.47
CA ASP A 253 -5.17 -28.83 12.65
C ASP A 253 -5.16 -30.15 13.43
N VAL A 254 -5.15 -31.28 12.74
CA VAL A 254 -5.33 -32.61 13.34
C VAL A 254 -4.02 -33.31 13.62
N GLN A 255 -3.08 -33.31 12.66
CA GLN A 255 -1.92 -34.18 12.79
C GLN A 255 -0.82 -33.55 13.63
N ARG A 256 -0.71 -32.20 13.70
CA ARG A 256 0.42 -31.44 14.29
C ARG A 256 1.82 -31.96 13.91
N SER A 257 1.90 -32.97 13.06
CA SER A 257 3.09 -33.60 12.56
C SER A 257 3.56 -32.76 11.39
N ARG A 258 4.88 -32.64 11.31
CA ARG A 258 5.55 -31.85 10.29
C ARG A 258 5.06 -32.30 8.90
N PRO A 259 4.95 -31.37 7.92
CA PRO A 259 5.52 -30.02 7.98
C PRO A 259 4.44 -28.93 7.81
N TYR A 260 4.00 -28.31 8.93
CA TYR A 260 3.03 -27.20 8.91
C TYR A 260 3.44 -26.03 7.99
N TRP A 261 4.76 -25.82 7.83
CA TRP A 261 5.33 -24.82 6.93
C TRP A 261 5.09 -25.12 5.44
N GLN A 262 4.62 -26.32 5.05
CA GLN A 262 4.27 -26.65 3.67
C GLN A 262 2.89 -26.12 3.22
N ARG A 263 2.18 -25.40 4.09
CA ARG A 263 0.87 -24.82 3.76
C ARG A 263 1.01 -23.73 2.69
N ARG A 264 0.27 -23.89 1.59
CA ARG A 264 0.30 -23.02 0.40
C ARG A 264 -1.13 -22.63 0.02
N CYS A 265 -1.37 -21.35 -0.28
CA CYS A 265 -2.67 -20.95 -0.82
C CYS A 265 -2.83 -21.46 -2.26
N ARG A 266 -4.08 -21.64 -2.70
CA ARG A 266 -4.47 -22.08 -4.05
C ARG A 266 -3.80 -21.27 -5.15
N SER A 267 -3.63 -19.97 -4.96
CA SER A 267 -2.93 -19.12 -5.94
C SER A 267 -1.45 -19.48 -6.08
N CYS A 268 -0.75 -19.82 -4.99
CA CYS A 268 0.65 -20.25 -5.05
C CYS A 268 0.76 -21.66 -5.64
N LEU A 269 -0.12 -22.58 -5.24
CA LEU A 269 -0.19 -23.91 -5.83
C LEU A 269 -0.39 -23.83 -7.35
N TYR A 270 -1.39 -23.06 -7.80
CA TYR A 270 -1.63 -22.87 -9.23
C TYR A 270 -0.40 -22.31 -9.95
N LYS A 271 0.22 -21.24 -9.43
CA LYS A 271 1.42 -20.66 -10.03
C LYS A 271 2.59 -21.63 -10.13
N MET A 272 2.80 -22.46 -9.10
CA MET A 272 3.87 -23.47 -9.07
C MET A 272 3.66 -24.57 -10.11
N HIS A 273 2.41 -24.87 -10.48
CA HIS A 273 2.09 -25.96 -11.42
C HIS A 273 1.65 -25.49 -12.82
N ALA A 274 1.44 -24.19 -13.04
CA ALA A 274 0.86 -23.68 -14.29
C ALA A 274 1.86 -23.62 -15.46
N ASN A 275 3.15 -23.38 -15.21
CA ASN A 275 4.14 -23.16 -16.28
C ASN A 275 5.56 -23.62 -15.88
N LYS A 276 6.49 -23.61 -16.86
CA LYS A 276 7.90 -24.00 -16.65
C LYS A 276 8.60 -23.13 -15.60
N ASP A 277 8.27 -21.84 -15.50
CA ASP A 277 8.79 -20.95 -14.45
C ASP A 277 8.24 -21.32 -13.07
N GLY A 278 7.00 -21.80 -13.02
CA GLY A 278 6.37 -22.39 -11.84
C GLY A 278 7.14 -23.58 -11.30
N ASN A 279 7.68 -24.44 -12.17
CA ASN A 279 8.54 -25.55 -11.76
C ASN A 279 9.80 -25.06 -11.05
N LYS A 280 10.44 -23.96 -11.49
CA LYS A 280 11.59 -23.39 -10.77
C LYS A 280 11.20 -22.90 -9.38
N ALA A 281 10.05 -22.22 -9.26
CA ALA A 281 9.53 -21.80 -7.97
C ALA A 281 9.18 -22.98 -7.06
N LEU A 282 8.64 -24.06 -7.63
CA LEU A 282 8.35 -25.31 -6.92
C LEU A 282 9.63 -25.99 -6.43
N GLN A 283 10.65 -26.10 -7.26
CA GLN A 283 11.93 -26.68 -6.88
C GLN A 283 12.63 -25.86 -5.80
N SER A 284 12.64 -24.53 -5.93
CA SER A 284 13.15 -23.63 -4.89
C SER A 284 12.40 -23.80 -3.56
N TRP A 285 11.08 -23.96 -3.62
CA TRP A 285 10.24 -24.22 -2.45
C TRP A 285 10.51 -25.59 -1.80
N LEU A 286 10.69 -26.65 -2.59
CA LEU A 286 10.96 -28.00 -2.08
C LEU A 286 12.32 -28.11 -1.38
N ARG A 287 13.29 -27.27 -1.75
CA ARG A 287 14.59 -27.17 -1.07
C ARG A 287 14.54 -26.42 0.26
N GLN A 288 13.39 -25.89 0.67
CA GLN A 288 13.27 -25.23 1.97
C GLN A 288 13.07 -26.29 3.05
N ARG A 289 13.76 -26.14 4.18
CA ARG A 289 13.62 -27.00 5.36
C ARG A 289 13.71 -26.17 6.64
N PRO A 290 12.98 -26.53 7.70
CA PRO A 290 13.15 -25.88 8.99
C PRO A 290 14.53 -26.24 9.54
N CYS A 291 15.21 -25.26 10.14
CA CYS A 291 16.44 -25.52 10.87
C CYS A 291 16.14 -26.41 12.08
N ASP A 292 16.94 -27.46 12.28
CA ASP A 292 16.73 -28.40 13.38
C ASP A 292 16.90 -27.76 14.76
N SER A 293 17.74 -26.72 14.87
CA SER A 293 18.02 -26.04 16.14
C SER A 293 16.97 -24.99 16.51
N CYS A 294 16.61 -24.10 15.58
CA CYS A 294 15.72 -22.96 15.88
C CYS A 294 14.35 -23.00 15.17
N GLY A 295 14.11 -23.98 14.30
CA GLY A 295 12.86 -24.14 13.57
C GLY A 295 12.61 -23.13 12.44
N THR A 296 13.49 -22.15 12.22
CA THR A 296 13.34 -21.17 11.13
C THR A 296 13.56 -21.83 9.78
N LEU A 297 12.75 -21.45 8.80
CA LEU A 297 12.86 -21.97 7.44
C LEU A 297 14.13 -21.45 6.76
N LYS A 298 14.95 -22.37 6.24
CA LYS A 298 16.17 -22.08 5.48
C LYS A 298 16.20 -22.91 4.19
N HIS A 299 17.08 -22.57 3.25
CA HIS A 299 17.36 -23.47 2.13
C HIS A 299 18.28 -24.61 2.58
N GLU A 300 18.13 -25.77 1.94
CA GLU A 300 18.89 -26.99 2.26
C GLU A 300 20.40 -26.76 2.21
N ASP A 301 20.84 -26.00 1.20
CA ASP A 301 22.24 -25.68 0.89
C ASP A 301 22.76 -24.45 1.67
N THR A 302 21.96 -23.83 2.54
CA THR A 302 22.34 -22.61 3.27
C THR A 302 22.48 -22.87 4.78
N GLU A 303 23.45 -22.21 5.39
CA GLU A 303 23.56 -22.14 6.85
C GLU A 303 22.42 -21.33 7.45
N CYS A 304 22.02 -21.67 8.68
CA CYS A 304 20.97 -20.93 9.35
C CYS A 304 21.52 -19.57 9.81
N GLN A 305 20.93 -18.47 9.32
CA GLN A 305 21.35 -17.12 9.73
C GLN A 305 20.73 -16.65 11.05
N SER A 306 19.94 -17.50 11.73
CA SER A 306 19.36 -17.15 13.02
C SER A 306 20.45 -17.03 14.09
N PHE A 307 20.42 -15.92 14.85
CA PHE A 307 21.34 -15.66 15.96
C PHE A 307 21.44 -16.82 16.96
N MET A 308 20.34 -17.56 17.14
CA MET A 308 20.28 -18.74 18.02
C MET A 308 21.15 -19.92 17.55
N CYS A 309 21.53 -19.98 16.27
CA CYS A 309 22.38 -21.03 15.71
C CYS A 309 23.85 -20.62 15.62
N SER A 310 24.16 -19.32 15.71
CA SER A 310 25.52 -18.81 15.53
C SER A 310 26.42 -19.06 16.75
N SER A 311 25.85 -19.25 17.94
CA SER A 311 26.60 -19.47 19.18
C SER A 311 27.25 -20.85 19.28
N THR A 312 26.71 -21.88 18.61
CA THR A 312 27.24 -23.24 18.65
C THR A 312 28.41 -23.49 17.68
N HIS A 313 28.52 -22.70 16.61
CA HIS A 313 29.62 -22.85 15.65
C HIS A 313 30.91 -22.12 16.09
N SER A 314 30.81 -21.01 16.80
CA SER A 314 32.00 -20.31 17.35
C SER A 314 32.69 -21.11 18.46
N ALA A 315 31.95 -21.88 19.26
CA ALA A 315 32.51 -22.72 20.32
C ALA A 315 33.23 -23.98 19.78
N SER A 316 32.75 -24.55 18.66
CA SER A 316 33.30 -25.77 18.06
C SER A 316 34.50 -25.51 17.12
N ALA A 317 34.60 -24.31 16.53
CA ALA A 317 35.81 -23.89 15.82
C ALA A 317 36.98 -23.60 16.78
N SER A 318 36.69 -23.08 17.98
CA SER A 318 37.73 -22.80 18.99
C SER A 318 38.30 -24.06 19.66
N THR A 319 37.55 -25.16 19.73
CA THR A 319 38.04 -26.42 20.32
C THR A 319 38.89 -27.24 19.34
N LYS A 320 38.67 -27.14 18.03
CA LYS A 320 39.52 -27.81 17.03
C LYS A 320 40.91 -27.17 16.89
N ASN A 321 41.03 -25.87 17.12
CA ASN A 321 42.33 -25.19 17.11
C ASN A 321 43.13 -25.39 18.41
N ALA A 322 42.49 -25.74 19.53
CA ALA A 322 43.17 -26.03 20.79
C ALA A 322 43.79 -27.44 20.86
N VAL A 323 43.27 -28.41 20.10
CA VAL A 323 43.79 -29.79 20.09
C VAL A 323 44.92 -29.97 19.06
N THR A 324 45.06 -29.07 18.10
CA THR A 324 46.12 -29.15 17.07
C THR A 324 47.41 -28.39 17.47
N ALA A 325 47.44 -27.73 18.64
CA ALA A 325 48.57 -26.91 19.10
C ALA A 325 49.53 -27.60 20.09
N THR A 326 49.36 -28.90 20.39
CA THR A 326 50.14 -29.59 21.44
C THR A 326 50.94 -30.79 20.95
N ILE A 327 51.32 -30.84 19.67
CA ILE A 327 52.35 -31.79 19.19
C ILE A 327 53.23 -31.08 18.16
N GLY A 328 54.47 -30.74 18.54
CA GLY A 328 55.48 -30.27 17.59
C GLY A 328 56.47 -29.25 18.15
N ALA A 329 57.24 -29.63 19.16
CA ALA A 329 58.47 -28.93 19.53
C ALA A 329 59.67 -29.66 18.91
N GLN A 330 60.46 -29.00 18.05
CA GLN A 330 61.94 -28.96 18.04
C GLN A 330 62.48 -28.28 16.76
N ALA A 331 63.58 -27.53 16.96
CA ALA A 331 64.22 -26.48 16.14
C ALA A 331 65.18 -27.03 15.03
N PRO A 332 66.11 -26.26 14.37
CA PRO A 332 66.38 -24.80 14.35
C PRO A 332 66.65 -24.16 12.94
N HIS A 333 66.81 -22.82 12.96
CA HIS A 333 67.37 -21.84 11.98
C HIS A 333 68.82 -22.21 11.49
N PRO A 334 69.51 -21.49 10.56
CA PRO A 334 69.17 -20.23 9.85
C PRO A 334 69.53 -20.14 8.33
N ASP A 335 69.06 -19.09 7.62
CA ASP A 335 69.93 -18.10 6.95
C ASP A 335 69.16 -17.07 6.08
N ASP A 336 69.49 -15.81 6.36
CA ASP A 336 69.65 -14.60 5.53
C ASP A 336 68.70 -14.21 4.38
N GLY A 337 68.27 -12.94 4.44
CA GLY A 337 67.63 -12.27 3.30
C GLY A 337 66.99 -10.91 3.59
N THR A 338 67.80 -9.94 4.00
CA THR A 338 67.55 -8.49 4.08
C THR A 338 66.54 -7.88 3.08
N ALA A 339 65.58 -7.08 3.56
CA ALA A 339 65.33 -5.69 3.09
C ALA A 339 64.30 -4.94 3.98
N ARG A 340 64.74 -3.81 4.54
CA ARG A 340 63.96 -2.71 5.14
C ARG A 340 63.18 -1.97 4.03
N THR A 341 62.01 -1.36 4.25
CA THR A 341 61.71 -0.06 4.92
C THR A 341 60.17 0.06 5.08
N ARG A 342 59.53 0.29 6.26
CA ARG A 342 59.25 1.55 7.02
C ARG A 342 58.88 2.76 6.12
N THR A 343 57.79 3.52 6.26
CA THR A 343 57.12 4.12 7.45
C THR A 343 55.67 4.60 7.16
N ASP A 344 54.79 4.42 8.14
CA ASP A 344 53.86 5.35 8.80
C ASP A 344 52.99 6.38 8.03
N ALA A 345 51.68 6.37 8.33
CA ALA A 345 50.87 7.54 8.72
C ALA A 345 49.46 7.08 9.16
N MET A 346 49.22 6.96 10.46
CA MET A 346 48.55 7.94 11.35
C MET A 346 47.02 7.88 11.39
N VAL A 347 46.57 7.33 12.52
CA VAL A 347 45.29 7.48 13.19
C VAL A 347 45.08 8.94 13.61
N ALA A 348 43.89 9.49 13.40
CA ALA A 348 43.42 10.70 14.07
C ALA A 348 41.98 10.50 14.57
N SER A 349 41.88 10.38 15.89
CA SER A 349 40.69 10.45 16.73
C SER A 349 40.60 11.83 17.40
N GLN A 350 39.42 12.16 17.93
CA GLN A 350 39.08 13.31 18.82
C GLN A 350 38.79 14.64 18.08
N ALA A 351 37.91 15.55 18.52
CA ALA A 351 36.96 15.65 19.63
C ALA A 351 36.22 17.00 19.48
N TRP A 352 34.96 17.06 19.92
CA TRP A 352 34.27 18.19 20.58
C TRP A 352 34.00 19.50 19.81
N ILE A 353 32.76 20.01 19.94
CA ILE A 353 32.40 21.35 20.49
C ILE A 353 30.86 21.49 20.42
N GLU A 354 30.21 21.55 21.59
CA GLU A 354 28.90 22.20 21.76
C GLU A 354 29.09 23.73 21.72
N PRO A 355 28.02 24.50 21.43
CA PRO A 355 27.77 25.63 22.30
C PRO A 355 26.34 25.75 22.80
N ARG A 356 26.30 26.12 24.09
CA ARG A 356 25.16 26.57 24.88
C ARG A 356 24.57 27.89 24.39
N THR A 357 23.25 27.97 24.54
CA THR A 357 22.36 29.10 24.90
C THR A 357 22.93 30.52 24.99
N ALA A 358 22.22 31.47 24.37
CA ALA A 358 21.96 32.79 24.94
C ALA A 358 20.53 33.22 24.55
N GLY A 359 19.73 33.59 25.56
CA GLY A 359 18.43 34.23 25.36
C GLY A 359 18.59 35.73 25.12
N ASN A 360 17.57 36.36 24.55
CA ASN A 360 17.27 37.74 24.88
C ASN A 360 15.78 38.05 24.69
N SER A 361 15.29 38.90 25.57
CA SER A 361 13.91 39.32 25.75
C SER A 361 13.66 40.70 25.13
N ASN A 362 12.36 41.04 25.09
CA ASN A 362 11.74 42.39 25.11
C ASN A 362 11.17 43.01 23.82
N ARG A 363 9.87 43.37 23.99
CA ARG A 363 9.10 44.58 23.58
C ARG A 363 9.03 44.88 22.08
N GLY A 364 7.89 45.17 21.46
CA GLY A 364 6.60 45.70 21.92
C GLY A 364 6.28 46.93 21.07
N SER A 365 5.12 46.97 20.41
CA SER A 365 4.46 48.24 20.00
C SER A 365 3.10 47.98 19.34
N GLU A 366 2.10 48.65 19.89
CA GLU A 366 0.75 48.86 19.40
C GLU A 366 0.70 49.83 18.20
N SER A 367 -0.36 49.73 17.40
CA SER A 367 -1.08 50.82 16.70
C SER A 367 -2.20 50.14 15.88
N GLN A 368 -3.47 50.20 16.25
CA GLN A 368 -4.40 51.34 16.23
C GLN A 368 -4.61 51.91 14.81
N ALA A 369 -5.73 51.53 14.17
CA ALA A 369 -6.44 52.36 13.20
C ALA A 369 -7.92 51.95 13.15
N GLN A 370 -8.77 52.94 13.43
CA GLN A 370 -10.23 52.87 13.52
C GLN A 370 -10.92 53.11 12.17
N GLY A 371 -12.17 52.62 12.07
CA GLY A 371 -13.29 53.30 11.38
C GLY A 371 -13.64 52.76 9.98
N ILE A 372 -14.88 52.79 9.47
CA ILE A 372 -16.11 53.51 9.85
C ILE A 372 -17.33 52.75 9.22
N SER A 373 -18.48 52.78 9.91
CA SER A 373 -19.90 52.69 9.47
C SER A 373 -20.48 51.49 8.69
N GLY A 374 -21.60 50.96 9.22
CA GLY A 374 -22.63 50.17 8.51
C GLY A 374 -23.53 51.02 7.57
N PRO A 375 -24.81 50.68 7.28
CA PRO A 375 -25.74 49.88 8.09
C PRO A 375 -26.72 48.92 7.36
N ARG A 376 -27.39 48.09 8.19
CA ARG A 376 -28.81 47.64 8.19
C ARG A 376 -29.42 46.85 7.01
N GLY A 377 -30.04 45.73 7.38
CA GLY A 377 -31.02 44.99 6.57
C GLY A 377 -31.53 43.74 7.28
N THR A 378 -32.43 43.93 8.25
CA THR A 378 -33.10 42.92 9.11
C THR A 378 -34.27 42.22 8.42
N LYS A 379 -34.55 40.97 8.84
CA LYS A 379 -35.84 40.20 8.96
C LYS A 379 -35.64 38.74 8.47
N LEU A 380 -35.67 37.69 9.32
CA LEU A 380 -36.85 37.03 9.97
C LEU A 380 -37.97 36.76 8.95
N SER A 381 -38.57 35.58 8.75
CA SER A 381 -38.75 34.40 9.60
C SER A 381 -39.38 33.23 8.82
N LEU A 382 -39.08 32.01 9.26
CA LEU A 382 -39.96 30.84 9.49
C LEU A 382 -40.96 30.30 8.44
N PHE A 383 -40.72 29.01 8.14
CA PHE A 383 -41.60 27.85 7.95
C PHE A 383 -43.11 27.97 8.26
N GLU A 384 -43.90 27.37 7.38
CA GLU A 384 -45.11 26.55 7.65
C GLU A 384 -45.38 25.72 6.37
N THR A 385 -45.19 24.39 6.37
CA THR A 385 -46.06 23.26 6.76
C THR A 385 -46.57 22.45 5.55
N CYS A 386 -46.40 21.14 5.74
CA CYS A 386 -46.80 19.97 4.99
C CYS A 386 -48.14 20.02 4.26
N LYS A 387 -48.22 19.35 3.10
CA LYS A 387 -49.36 18.51 2.75
C LYS A 387 -48.94 17.27 1.95
N ALA A 388 -49.48 16.15 2.40
CA ALA A 388 -49.24 14.79 1.97
C ALA A 388 -49.86 14.47 0.60
N ALA A 389 -49.37 13.41 -0.03
CA ALA A 389 -50.20 12.50 -0.83
C ALA A 389 -49.56 11.10 -0.79
N GLU A 390 -50.18 10.24 0.02
CA GLU A 390 -50.10 8.79 -0.07
C GLU A 390 -50.82 8.32 -1.34
N HIS A 391 -50.31 7.24 -1.97
CA HIS A 391 -51.07 6.10 -2.50
C HIS A 391 -50.11 5.15 -3.27
N GLY A 392 -50.06 3.87 -2.86
CA GLY A 392 -49.39 2.75 -3.57
C GLY A 392 -50.23 2.25 -4.78
N PRO A 393 -50.23 0.95 -5.17
CA PRO A 393 -49.52 -0.24 -4.63
C PRO A 393 -49.05 -1.31 -5.69
N ARG A 394 -48.60 -2.48 -5.18
CA ARG A 394 -48.47 -3.84 -5.81
C ARG A 394 -47.24 -4.07 -6.72
N LEU A 395 -46.43 -5.13 -6.53
CA LEU A 395 -46.77 -6.54 -6.69
C LEU A 395 -45.92 -7.49 -5.81
N ARG A 396 -46.60 -8.51 -5.24
CA ARG A 396 -46.01 -9.73 -4.68
C ARG A 396 -46.06 -10.85 -5.73
N LYS A 397 -45.21 -11.87 -5.51
CA LYS A 397 -45.24 -13.27 -5.96
C LYS A 397 -44.39 -13.61 -7.19
N LEU A 398 -43.26 -14.28 -6.92
CA LEU A 398 -42.90 -15.53 -7.60
C LEU A 398 -41.85 -16.25 -6.74
N LYS A 399 -42.30 -17.35 -6.11
CA LYS A 399 -41.49 -18.33 -5.38
C LYS A 399 -41.80 -19.67 -6.04
N ALA A 400 -40.77 -20.53 -6.10
CA ALA A 400 -40.74 -21.92 -6.54
C ALA A 400 -40.49 -22.16 -8.04
N HIS A 401 -39.27 -22.61 -8.38
CA HIS A 401 -39.01 -24.00 -8.82
C HIS A 401 -37.50 -24.19 -9.10
N MET A 402 -37.01 -25.42 -8.84
CA MET A 402 -35.73 -26.03 -9.26
C MET A 402 -34.54 -25.74 -8.31
N GLY A 403 -33.95 -26.70 -7.60
CA GLY A 403 -33.69 -28.11 -7.93
C GLY A 403 -32.22 -28.28 -8.34
N GLN A 404 -31.33 -28.49 -7.37
CA GLN A 404 -29.95 -28.99 -7.56
C GLN A 404 -29.97 -30.54 -7.62
N PRO A 405 -28.98 -31.27 -8.21
CA PRO A 405 -27.54 -31.00 -8.10
C PRO A 405 -26.64 -31.37 -9.31
N ALA A 406 -25.84 -30.42 -9.79
CA ALA A 406 -24.68 -30.66 -10.68
C ALA A 406 -23.32 -30.59 -9.97
N ARG A 407 -23.32 -30.51 -8.62
CA ARG A 407 -22.13 -30.18 -7.82
C ARG A 407 -21.18 -31.36 -7.55
N LEU A 408 -21.56 -32.58 -7.94
CA LEU A 408 -20.81 -33.81 -7.62
C LEU A 408 -19.79 -34.25 -8.69
N TYR A 409 -19.85 -33.73 -9.92
CA TYR A 409 -19.02 -34.26 -11.01
C TYR A 409 -17.61 -33.65 -11.10
N VAL A 410 -17.41 -32.41 -10.64
CA VAL A 410 -16.12 -31.71 -10.73
C VAL A 410 -15.18 -32.06 -9.57
N LEU A 411 -15.73 -32.44 -8.41
CA LEU A 411 -14.91 -32.80 -7.24
C LEU A 411 -14.21 -34.16 -7.39
N ARG A 412 -14.84 -35.14 -8.05
CA ARG A 412 -14.21 -36.45 -8.31
C ARG A 412 -13.03 -36.40 -9.29
N ARG A 413 -12.97 -35.42 -10.19
CA ARG A 413 -11.90 -35.34 -11.21
C ARG A 413 -10.60 -34.73 -10.68
N LEU A 414 -10.66 -34.01 -9.56
CA LEU A 414 -9.47 -33.47 -8.88
C LEU A 414 -8.86 -34.44 -7.87
N GLU A 415 -9.65 -35.38 -7.33
CA GLU A 415 -9.14 -36.47 -6.47
C GLU A 415 -8.41 -37.56 -7.28
N ALA A 416 -8.71 -37.71 -8.58
CA ALA A 416 -8.13 -38.75 -9.44
C ALA A 416 -6.74 -38.44 -10.01
N LEU A 417 -6.15 -37.26 -9.74
CA LEU A 417 -4.86 -36.83 -10.32
C LEU A 417 -3.70 -36.77 -9.30
N GLU A 418 -3.86 -37.31 -8.09
CA GLU A 418 -2.79 -37.41 -7.08
C GLU A 418 -2.41 -38.88 -6.79
N LEU A 419 -1.54 -39.47 -7.62
CA LEU A 419 -0.58 -40.54 -7.27
C LEU A 419 0.60 -40.44 -8.25
N PRO A 420 1.84 -40.47 -7.75
CA PRO A 420 2.40 -41.69 -7.20
C PRO A 420 2.90 -41.55 -5.76
N GLN A 421 2.71 -42.62 -4.99
CA GLN A 421 3.44 -42.92 -3.77
C GLN A 421 4.86 -43.32 -4.19
N ALA A 422 5.87 -42.61 -3.67
CA ALA A 422 7.24 -43.08 -3.68
C ALA A 422 7.53 -43.68 -2.29
N ILE A 423 8.04 -44.90 -2.32
CA ILE A 423 8.73 -45.60 -1.23
C ILE A 423 9.96 -44.80 -0.80
#